data_AF-A0A673N808-F1
#
_entry.id   AF-A0A673N808-F1
#
_cell.length_a   1.000
_cell.length_b   1.000
_cell.length_c   1.000
_cell.angle_alpha   90.00
_cell.angle_beta   90.00
_cell.angle_gamma   90.00
#
_symmetry.space_group_name_H-M   'P 1'
#
loop_
_entity.id
_entity.type
_entity.pdbx_description
1 polymer ?
#
loop_
_entity_poly.entity_id
_entity_poly.type
_entity_poly.pdbx_seq_one_letter_code
_entity_poly.pdbx_strand_id
1 'polypeptide(L)'
;SQQIWRNLAFHHVHTNGFFAVNGCHQNEKLTEIMATSRSYKRLLYVWEGWHNASGVPLRSLYPEFVELSNKASRMDGFDDTGAYWLSWYESQTFKQDLENLFKQLEPLYQNLHAFVRRKLYDYYGPKYINLKGPIPAHLLGNMWSQTWNNIYNLMIPFPDKPNVDVMDTMVAKGYNATHMFRVAEEFFTSLGLLEMPPEFWDKAMLEKPTDGRDVVCHASIFLNNIAKCVIPDRIKQCTTVTMEQLFTVHHEMGHVEYYLQYKEQPVSFRRGANPGFHEAVGDVLSLSVSTPKHLHTIGLLEQLTDDSDINYLLKMALEKIAFLPFGYLIDQWRWGVFSGRTPPERYNAEWWHLRTKYQGICPPTRRSEEHFDAGAKYHIPGNTPYIRYFVSFILQFQFHQKLCQAAGHTGPLHKCDIYRSREAGAAGSSKPWTEVLQEALGTDKMDASPLMSYFEPVTTWLQEQNAKTGEMLGWPDFNWVPPVPEGRLLNKVVIFVFFTYKKYSRRFITLRHKPPGYLKLCSKDERSFYGFGTTWG
;
A
#
# COMPACT_ATOMS: atom_id res chain seq x y z
N SER A 1 -11.51 -10.82 50.34
CA SER A 1 -10.27 -11.55 49.96
C SER A 1 -10.44 -12.39 48.69
N GLN A 2 -11.50 -12.15 47.92
CA GLN A 2 -11.58 -12.29 46.47
C GLN A 2 -12.04 -10.91 45.95
N GLN A 3 -11.84 -10.62 44.66
CA GLN A 3 -12.12 -9.35 43.96
C GLN A 3 -11.07 -8.24 44.08
N ILE A 4 -10.81 -7.60 42.92
CA ILE A 4 -10.02 -6.38 42.65
C ILE A 4 -8.56 -6.65 42.28
N TRP A 5 -8.31 -6.92 40.99
CA TRP A 5 -7.26 -6.36 40.10
C TRP A 5 -7.37 -6.95 38.68
N ARG A 6 -8.61 -7.02 38.15
CA ARG A 6 -8.87 -7.20 36.72
C ARG A 6 -9.34 -5.86 36.19
N ASN A 7 -8.43 -5.09 35.60
CA ASN A 7 -8.69 -3.99 34.65
C ASN A 7 -7.34 -3.43 34.18
N LEU A 8 -6.63 -4.18 33.34
CA LEU A 8 -5.77 -3.56 32.32
C LEU A 8 -6.54 -3.67 31.01
N ALA A 9 -7.48 -2.72 30.86
CA ALA A 9 -8.01 -2.39 29.56
C ALA A 9 -6.83 -1.90 28.71
N PHE A 10 -6.54 -2.62 27.63
CA PHE A 10 -5.79 -2.05 26.51
C PHE A 10 -6.62 -0.88 25.96
N HIS A 11 -6.41 0.31 26.49
CA HIS A 11 -6.76 1.54 25.79
C HIS A 11 -5.77 1.68 24.65
N HIS A 12 -6.24 1.37 23.44
CA HIS A 12 -5.58 1.88 22.24
C HIS A 12 -5.56 3.40 22.34
N VAL A 13 -4.36 3.94 22.53
CA VAL A 13 -4.12 5.38 22.40
C VAL A 13 -4.36 5.72 20.93
N HIS A 14 -5.51 6.33 20.67
CA HIS A 14 -5.79 7.00 19.40
C HIS A 14 -4.82 8.17 19.25
N THR A 15 -3.78 8.00 18.45
CA THR A 15 -2.99 9.11 17.95
C THR A 15 -3.74 9.74 16.77
N ASN A 16 -4.59 10.72 17.08
CA ASN A 16 -5.13 11.64 16.09
C ASN A 16 -3.99 12.53 15.58
N GLY A 17 -3.35 12.14 14.47
CA GLY A 17 -2.42 12.99 13.74
C GLY A 17 -3.20 13.92 12.81
N PHE A 18 -3.38 15.18 13.21
CA PHE A 18 -3.80 16.23 12.29
C PHE A 18 -2.61 16.72 11.48
N PHE A 19 -2.79 16.75 10.16
CA PHE A 19 -1.80 17.20 9.18
C PHE A 19 -2.00 18.68 8.84
N ALA A 20 -0.91 19.45 8.83
CA ALA A 20 -0.91 20.83 8.36
C ALA A 20 0.27 21.06 7.41
N VAL A 21 -0.04 21.17 6.11
CA VAL A 21 0.80 21.85 5.12
C VAL A 21 -0.13 22.88 4.45
N ASN A 22 0.35 24.08 4.18
CA ASN A 22 -0.42 25.25 3.70
C ASN A 22 -1.33 24.94 2.48
N GLY A 23 -2.56 24.50 2.77
CA GLY A 23 -3.57 24.03 1.81
C GLY A 23 -4.18 22.70 2.27
N CYS A 24 -5.38 22.74 2.86
CA CYS A 24 -6.04 21.56 3.44
C CYS A 24 -6.44 20.53 2.36
N HIS A 25 -5.59 19.52 2.14
CA HIS A 25 -5.93 18.37 1.30
C HIS A 25 -6.04 17.11 2.17
N GLN A 26 -7.21 16.48 2.16
CA GLN A 26 -7.44 15.15 2.75
C GLN A 26 -6.59 14.09 2.03
N ASN A 27 -6.28 12.99 2.70
CA ASN A 27 -5.42 11.89 2.20
C ASN A 27 -5.77 11.47 0.74
N GLU A 28 -7.06 11.35 0.43
CA GLU A 28 -7.57 11.04 -0.93
C GLU A 28 -7.02 11.98 -2.01
N LYS A 29 -6.99 13.29 -1.77
CA LYS A 29 -6.48 14.26 -2.73
C LYS A 29 -4.96 14.13 -2.94
N LEU A 30 -4.22 13.74 -1.91
CA LEU A 30 -2.78 13.50 -2.04
C LEU A 30 -2.50 12.22 -2.82
N THR A 31 -3.23 11.14 -2.53
CA THR A 31 -3.15 9.88 -3.27
C THR A 31 -3.50 10.07 -4.74
N GLU A 32 -4.58 10.80 -5.03
CA GLU A 32 -4.99 11.12 -6.41
C GLU A 32 -3.89 11.91 -7.15
N ILE A 33 -3.28 12.92 -6.51
CA ILE A 33 -2.18 13.68 -7.12
C ILE A 33 -0.99 12.75 -7.39
N MET A 34 -0.61 11.89 -6.44
CA MET A 34 0.51 10.95 -6.64
C MET A 34 0.23 9.95 -7.76
N ALA A 35 -1.02 9.51 -7.93
CA ALA A 35 -1.43 8.57 -8.96
C ALA A 35 -1.49 9.20 -10.36
N THR A 36 -2.03 10.41 -10.48
CA THR A 36 -2.40 11.01 -11.78
C THR A 36 -1.43 12.07 -12.27
N SER A 37 -0.78 12.84 -11.38
CA SER A 37 0.12 13.91 -11.79
C SER A 37 1.36 13.34 -12.46
N ARG A 38 1.86 14.08 -13.47
CA ARG A 38 3.15 13.83 -14.13
C ARG A 38 4.09 15.03 -14.05
N SER A 39 3.75 16.02 -13.22
CA SER A 39 4.63 17.15 -12.92
C SER A 39 5.60 16.77 -11.80
N TYR A 40 6.90 16.70 -12.13
CA TYR A 40 7.98 16.41 -11.16
C TYR A 40 7.88 17.30 -9.91
N LYS A 41 7.74 18.62 -10.12
CA LYS A 41 7.64 19.60 -9.02
C LYS A 41 6.42 19.39 -8.13
N ARG A 42 5.26 19.07 -8.72
CA ARG A 42 4.01 18.85 -7.98
C ARG A 42 4.08 17.56 -7.17
N LEU A 43 4.59 16.49 -7.77
CA LEU A 43 4.82 15.21 -7.09
C LEU A 43 5.81 15.37 -5.93
N LEU A 44 6.90 16.12 -6.15
CA LEU A 44 7.90 16.38 -5.12
C LEU A 44 7.29 17.14 -3.94
N TYR A 45 6.52 18.20 -4.22
CA TYR A 45 5.84 18.99 -3.18
C TYR A 45 4.93 18.13 -2.31
N VAL A 46 4.10 17.27 -2.93
CA VAL A 46 3.18 16.39 -2.22
C VAL A 46 3.93 15.33 -1.41
N TRP A 47 4.92 14.69 -2.02
CA TRP A 47 5.71 13.65 -1.37
C TRP A 47 6.46 14.19 -0.14
N GLU A 48 7.15 15.32 -0.30
CA GLU A 48 7.91 15.96 0.78
C GLU A 48 6.97 16.49 1.87
N GLY A 49 5.88 17.15 1.48
CA GLY A 49 4.88 17.68 2.40
C GLY A 49 4.27 16.60 3.28
N TRP A 50 3.90 15.45 2.70
CA TRP A 50 3.40 14.30 3.46
C TRP A 50 4.43 13.78 4.44
N HIS A 51 5.62 13.41 3.97
CA HIS A 51 6.65 12.82 4.83
C HIS A 51 7.08 13.75 5.97
N ASN A 52 7.12 15.07 5.72
CA ASN A 52 7.42 16.05 6.75
C ASN A 52 6.27 16.18 7.76
N ALA A 53 5.03 16.28 7.30
CA ALA A 53 3.87 16.47 8.17
C ALA A 53 3.51 15.22 8.98
N SER A 54 3.75 14.03 8.44
CA SER A 54 3.40 12.76 9.10
C SER A 54 4.56 12.15 9.87
N GLY A 55 5.76 12.17 9.28
CA GLY A 55 6.93 11.49 9.83
C GLY A 55 7.56 12.26 10.98
N VAL A 56 7.87 13.54 10.77
CA VAL A 56 8.65 14.36 11.73
C VAL A 56 8.03 14.38 13.14
N PRO A 57 6.72 14.59 13.33
CA PRO A 57 6.12 14.59 14.69
C PRO A 57 6.28 13.26 15.42
N LEU A 58 6.24 12.15 14.68
CA LEU A 58 6.35 10.79 15.24
C LEU A 58 7.77 10.43 15.67
N ARG A 59 8.80 11.15 15.19
CA ARG A 59 10.21 10.85 15.52
C ARG A 59 10.46 10.82 17.03
N SER A 60 9.85 11.74 17.77
CA SER A 60 10.04 11.86 19.22
C SER A 60 9.31 10.77 20.02
N LEU A 61 8.21 10.24 19.47
CA LEU A 61 7.34 9.28 20.16
C LEU A 61 7.72 7.82 19.88
N TYR A 62 8.24 7.55 18.68
CA TYR A 62 8.52 6.18 18.24
C TYR A 62 9.57 5.45 19.11
N PRO A 63 10.66 6.08 19.59
CA PRO A 63 11.62 5.42 20.49
C PRO A 63 10.98 4.95 21.80
N GLU A 64 10.12 5.77 22.41
CA GLU A 64 9.39 5.41 23.63
C GLU A 64 8.45 4.23 23.39
N PHE A 65 7.74 4.24 22.25
CA PHE A 65 6.94 3.09 21.81
C PHE A 65 7.79 1.80 21.70
N VAL A 66 8.95 1.87 21.05
CA VAL A 66 9.85 0.73 20.88
C VAL A 66 10.33 0.19 22.23
N GLU A 67 10.70 1.07 23.16
CA GLU A 67 11.11 0.68 24.51
C GLU A 67 9.99 -0.06 25.25
N LEU A 68 8.77 0.52 25.27
CA LEU A 68 7.61 -0.05 25.95
C LEU A 68 7.18 -1.39 25.32
N SER A 69 7.16 -1.46 23.99
CA SER A 69 6.81 -2.68 23.26
C SER A 69 7.80 -3.80 23.54
N ASN A 70 9.11 -3.50 23.48
CA ASN A 70 10.15 -4.48 23.78
C ASN A 70 10.12 -4.93 25.25
N LYS A 71 9.80 -4.02 26.18
CA LYS A 71 9.61 -4.38 27.59
C LYS A 71 8.48 -5.39 27.76
N ALA A 72 7.34 -5.18 27.10
CA ALA A 72 6.23 -6.13 27.12
C ALA A 72 6.65 -7.50 26.54
N SER A 73 7.25 -7.54 25.36
CA SER A 73 7.68 -8.81 24.74
C SER A 73 8.72 -9.57 25.57
N ARG A 74 9.61 -8.87 26.27
CA ARG A 74 10.56 -9.48 27.21
C ARG A 74 9.89 -10.08 28.43
N MET A 75 8.80 -9.51 28.92
CA MET A 75 8.01 -10.10 30.00
C MET A 75 7.34 -11.42 29.57
N ASP A 76 7.06 -11.57 28.28
CA ASP A 76 6.53 -12.80 27.67
C ASP A 76 7.63 -13.80 27.25
N GLY A 77 8.91 -13.49 27.51
CA GLY A 77 10.05 -14.38 27.24
C GLY A 77 10.67 -14.26 25.85
N PHE A 78 10.32 -13.25 25.06
CA PHE A 78 10.95 -12.97 23.77
C PHE A 78 12.08 -11.92 23.90
N ASP A 79 13.10 -11.99 23.04
CA ASP A 79 14.24 -11.04 23.07
C ASP A 79 13.78 -9.58 22.83
N ASP A 80 12.87 -9.41 21.87
CA ASP A 80 12.29 -8.13 21.45
C ASP A 80 10.93 -8.33 20.74
N THR A 81 10.27 -7.23 20.40
CA THR A 81 8.96 -7.25 19.71
C THR A 81 9.02 -7.94 18.34
N GLY A 82 10.16 -7.81 17.63
CA GLY A 82 10.36 -8.45 16.34
C GLY A 82 10.41 -9.97 16.48
N ALA A 83 11.11 -10.49 17.49
CA ALA A 83 11.13 -11.92 17.81
C ALA A 83 9.72 -12.46 18.14
N TYR A 84 8.93 -11.70 18.89
CA TYR A 84 7.52 -12.04 19.15
C TYR A 84 6.71 -12.16 17.85
N TRP A 85 6.81 -11.21 16.92
CA TRP A 85 6.06 -11.30 15.65
C TRP A 85 6.51 -12.44 14.76
N LEU A 86 7.82 -12.71 14.72
CA LEU A 86 8.38 -13.81 13.95
C LEU A 86 7.92 -15.17 14.47
N SER A 87 7.62 -15.28 15.77
CA SER A 87 7.14 -16.52 16.38
C SER A 87 5.82 -17.01 15.77
N TRP A 88 4.99 -16.13 15.20
CA TRP A 88 3.72 -16.49 14.57
C TRP A 88 3.88 -17.34 13.30
N TYR A 89 5.09 -17.42 12.76
CA TYR A 89 5.43 -18.27 11.62
C TYR A 89 6.05 -19.60 12.04
N GLU A 90 6.24 -19.84 13.34
CA GLU A 90 6.67 -21.13 13.91
C GLU A 90 7.88 -21.77 13.19
N SER A 91 8.77 -20.95 12.64
CA SER A 91 9.92 -21.37 11.83
C SER A 91 11.20 -20.69 12.30
N GLN A 92 12.21 -21.51 12.61
CA GLN A 92 13.53 -21.05 13.03
C GLN A 92 14.33 -20.45 11.86
N THR A 93 14.06 -20.89 10.63
CA THR A 93 14.77 -20.46 9.42
C THR A 93 14.05 -19.34 8.68
N PHE A 94 12.94 -18.83 9.21
CA PHE A 94 12.03 -17.93 8.48
C PHE A 94 12.72 -16.74 7.81
N LYS A 95 13.66 -16.06 8.50
CA LYS A 95 14.43 -14.94 7.91
C LYS A 95 15.27 -15.39 6.70
N GLN A 96 15.89 -16.56 6.79
CA GLN A 96 16.70 -17.11 5.70
C GLN A 96 15.83 -17.55 4.53
N ASP A 97 14.66 -18.12 4.81
CA ASP A 97 13.69 -18.54 3.79
C ASP A 97 13.19 -17.32 2.99
N LEU A 98 12.87 -16.21 3.68
CA LEU A 98 12.48 -14.95 3.05
C LEU A 98 13.59 -14.36 2.16
N GLU A 99 14.84 -14.37 2.62
CA GLU A 99 15.99 -13.91 1.84
C GLU A 99 16.19 -14.78 0.59
N ASN A 100 16.04 -16.10 0.71
CA ASN A 100 16.15 -17.02 -0.42
C ASN A 100 15.02 -16.81 -1.45
N LEU A 101 13.79 -16.56 -1.00
CA LEU A 101 12.67 -16.21 -1.87
C LEU A 101 12.93 -14.88 -2.58
N PHE A 102 13.40 -13.86 -1.87
CA PHE A 102 13.73 -12.56 -2.46
C PHE A 102 14.79 -12.68 -3.56
N LYS A 103 15.87 -13.45 -3.32
CA LYS A 103 16.93 -13.67 -4.31
C LYS A 103 16.44 -14.35 -5.60
N GLN A 104 15.48 -15.26 -5.51
CA GLN A 104 14.88 -15.89 -6.69
C GLN A 104 14.09 -14.88 -7.54
N LEU A 105 13.47 -13.89 -6.88
CA LEU A 105 12.63 -12.87 -7.50
C LEU A 105 13.43 -11.65 -8.01
N GLU A 106 14.64 -11.44 -7.46
CA GLU A 106 15.48 -10.29 -7.75
C GLU A 106 15.75 -10.08 -9.26
N PRO A 107 16.05 -11.12 -10.08
CA PRO A 107 16.27 -10.93 -11.52
C PRO A 107 15.06 -10.36 -12.26
N LEU A 108 13.85 -10.78 -11.89
CA LEU A 108 12.60 -10.24 -12.46
C LEU A 108 12.40 -8.78 -12.02
N TYR A 109 12.56 -8.49 -10.73
CA TYR A 109 12.46 -7.11 -10.23
C TYR A 109 13.47 -6.17 -10.89
N GLN A 110 14.73 -6.58 -11.04
CA GLN A 110 15.76 -5.75 -11.66
C GLN A 110 15.46 -5.45 -13.14
N ASN A 111 14.90 -6.40 -13.88
CA ASN A 111 14.47 -6.17 -15.26
C ASN A 111 13.28 -5.20 -15.34
N LEU A 112 12.29 -5.35 -14.46
CA LEU A 112 11.17 -4.41 -14.35
C LEU A 112 11.66 -3.00 -13.99
N HIS A 113 12.55 -2.89 -12.99
CA HIS A 113 13.13 -1.63 -12.54
C HIS A 113 13.87 -0.91 -13.66
N ALA A 114 14.75 -1.61 -14.38
CA ALA A 114 15.53 -1.04 -15.48
C ALA A 114 14.62 -0.51 -16.60
N PHE A 115 13.61 -1.29 -17.00
CA PHE A 115 12.63 -0.87 -18.00
C PHE A 115 11.84 0.37 -17.56
N VAL A 116 11.33 0.37 -16.33
CA VAL A 116 10.60 1.52 -15.75
C VAL A 116 11.49 2.75 -15.68
N ARG A 117 12.75 2.59 -15.25
CA ARG A 117 13.72 3.68 -15.18
C ARG A 117 13.99 4.29 -16.56
N ARG A 118 14.13 3.48 -17.61
CA ARG A 118 14.24 3.97 -18.99
C ARG A 118 13.02 4.79 -19.41
N LYS A 119 11.81 4.26 -19.21
CA LYS A 119 10.58 4.98 -19.58
C LYS A 119 10.42 6.29 -18.81
N LEU A 120 10.79 6.31 -17.52
CA LEU A 120 10.82 7.54 -16.73
C LEU A 120 11.89 8.51 -17.23
N TYR A 121 13.04 8.02 -17.68
CA TYR A 121 14.08 8.84 -18.31
C TYR A 121 13.57 9.50 -19.59
N ASP A 122 12.87 8.75 -20.44
CA ASP A 122 12.32 9.27 -21.69
C ASP A 122 11.28 10.37 -21.44
N TYR A 123 10.54 10.29 -20.32
CA TYR A 123 9.52 11.26 -19.95
C TYR A 123 10.06 12.48 -19.17
N TYR A 124 10.84 12.26 -18.09
CA TYR A 124 11.32 13.31 -17.19
C TYR A 124 12.70 13.85 -17.57
N GLY A 125 13.44 13.16 -18.43
CA GLY A 125 14.73 13.56 -18.94
C GLY A 125 15.93 13.29 -18.03
N PRO A 126 17.16 13.44 -18.58
CA PRO A 126 18.42 13.13 -17.89
C PRO A 126 18.70 13.99 -16.65
N LYS A 127 18.06 15.16 -16.53
CA LYS A 127 18.20 16.02 -15.34
C LYS A 127 17.68 15.31 -14.08
N TYR A 128 16.64 14.50 -14.22
CA TYR A 128 15.89 13.95 -13.10
C TYR A 128 15.99 12.43 -12.96
N ILE A 129 16.56 11.73 -13.94
CA ILE A 129 16.71 10.28 -13.93
C ILE A 129 18.13 9.92 -14.37
N ASN A 130 18.84 9.15 -13.54
CA ASN A 130 20.10 8.52 -13.91
C ASN A 130 19.85 7.05 -14.28
N LEU A 131 20.18 6.67 -15.52
CA LEU A 131 20.00 5.30 -16.04
C LEU A 131 20.86 4.23 -15.36
N LYS A 132 21.82 4.63 -14.50
CA LYS A 132 22.63 3.73 -13.67
C LYS A 132 22.37 3.90 -12.17
N GLY A 133 21.44 4.80 -11.81
CA GLY A 133 21.12 5.15 -10.43
C GLY A 133 19.76 4.65 -9.98
N PRO A 134 19.42 4.88 -8.71
CA PRO A 134 18.09 4.63 -8.17
C PRO A 134 17.03 5.59 -8.74
N ILE A 135 15.76 5.18 -8.75
CA ILE A 135 14.62 5.99 -9.21
C ILE A 135 14.16 6.93 -8.09
N PRO A 136 13.89 8.23 -8.37
CA PRO A 136 13.31 9.12 -7.35
C PRO A 136 11.95 8.63 -6.82
N ALA A 137 11.84 8.45 -5.51
CA ALA A 137 10.71 7.76 -4.83
C ALA A 137 9.32 8.47 -4.90
N HIS A 138 9.21 9.57 -5.63
CA HIS A 138 7.96 10.32 -5.82
C HIS A 138 7.38 10.18 -7.23
N LEU A 139 8.05 9.44 -8.12
CA LEU A 139 7.67 9.33 -9.53
C LEU A 139 6.94 8.03 -9.88
N LEU A 140 6.71 7.16 -8.90
CA LEU A 140 6.24 5.78 -9.10
C LEU A 140 4.73 5.62 -8.86
N GLY A 141 3.95 6.69 -9.00
CA GLY A 141 2.47 6.62 -8.99
C GLY A 141 1.85 6.35 -7.61
N ASN A 142 2.65 6.28 -6.55
CA ASN A 142 2.22 5.97 -5.20
C ASN A 142 3.09 6.73 -4.17
N MET A 143 2.48 7.19 -3.07
CA MET A 143 3.16 7.96 -2.01
C MET A 143 4.42 7.28 -1.46
N TRP A 144 4.42 5.95 -1.38
CA TRP A 144 5.52 5.14 -0.86
C TRP A 144 6.26 4.36 -1.93
N SER A 145 5.94 4.53 -3.22
CA SER A 145 6.49 3.72 -4.31
C SER A 145 6.34 2.20 -4.07
N GLN A 146 5.27 1.78 -3.37
CA GLN A 146 5.05 0.36 -3.06
C GLN A 146 4.44 -0.41 -4.23
N THR A 147 3.65 0.27 -5.07
CA THR A 147 3.04 -0.26 -6.29
C THR A 147 3.17 0.82 -7.36
N TRP A 148 3.38 0.40 -8.60
CA TRP A 148 3.70 1.27 -9.75
C TRP A 148 2.63 1.20 -10.84
N ASN A 149 1.49 0.56 -10.57
CA ASN A 149 0.37 0.40 -11.51
C ASN A 149 -0.15 1.76 -12.03
N ASN A 150 -0.14 2.80 -11.19
CA ASN A 150 -0.63 4.13 -11.57
C ASN A 150 0.22 4.86 -12.64
N ILE A 151 1.42 4.38 -12.96
CA ILE A 151 2.23 4.90 -14.07
C ILE A 151 2.17 4.03 -15.32
N TYR A 152 1.29 3.02 -15.36
CA TYR A 152 1.16 2.08 -16.47
C TYR A 152 0.95 2.78 -17.83
N ASN A 153 0.26 3.93 -17.86
CA ASN A 153 0.07 4.71 -19.07
C ASN A 153 1.38 5.17 -19.75
N LEU A 154 2.48 5.30 -19.01
CA LEU A 154 3.81 5.59 -19.55
C LEU A 154 4.59 4.33 -19.96
N MET A 155 4.09 3.16 -19.55
CA MET A 155 4.77 1.88 -19.65
C MET A 155 4.18 0.97 -20.73
N ILE A 156 3.06 1.35 -21.35
CA ILE A 156 2.29 0.50 -22.29
C ILE A 156 3.21 -0.06 -23.39
N PRO A 157 3.43 -1.38 -23.42
CA PRO A 157 4.25 -2.05 -24.44
C PRO A 157 3.69 -1.90 -25.85
N PHE A 158 2.39 -2.14 -26.00
CA PHE A 158 1.68 -2.12 -27.28
C PHE A 158 0.46 -1.18 -27.19
N PRO A 159 0.62 0.12 -27.50
CA PRO A 159 -0.44 1.13 -27.37
C PRO A 159 -1.63 0.93 -28.31
N ASP A 160 -1.41 0.28 -29.46
CA ASP A 160 -2.45 0.04 -30.47
C ASP A 160 -3.38 -1.13 -30.11
N LYS A 161 -3.14 -1.79 -28.96
CA LYS A 161 -3.95 -2.91 -28.47
C LYS A 161 -4.95 -2.43 -27.41
N PRO A 162 -6.08 -3.17 -27.19
CA PRO A 162 -7.07 -2.79 -26.21
C PRO A 162 -6.47 -2.49 -24.83
N ASN A 163 -6.89 -1.39 -24.22
CA ASN A 163 -6.47 -1.02 -22.89
C ASN A 163 -7.05 -2.02 -21.89
N VAL A 164 -6.20 -2.56 -21.02
CA VAL A 164 -6.59 -3.50 -19.96
C VAL A 164 -7.23 -2.76 -18.77
N ASP A 165 -7.14 -1.42 -18.73
CA ASP A 165 -7.88 -0.62 -17.74
C ASP A 165 -9.36 -0.48 -18.07
N VAL A 166 -10.21 -0.95 -17.16
CA VAL A 166 -11.66 -0.97 -17.32
C VAL A 166 -12.38 0.16 -16.57
N MET A 167 -11.65 1.12 -15.98
CA MET A 167 -12.25 2.22 -15.21
C MET A 167 -13.31 2.99 -16.01
N ASP A 168 -13.01 3.39 -17.25
CA ASP A 168 -13.95 4.16 -18.08
C ASP A 168 -15.21 3.33 -18.38
N THR A 169 -15.07 2.03 -18.62
CA THR A 169 -16.19 1.11 -18.82
C THR A 169 -17.04 0.95 -17.55
N MET A 170 -16.41 0.83 -16.38
CA MET A 170 -17.11 0.75 -15.09
C MET A 170 -17.96 2.01 -14.86
N VAL A 171 -17.39 3.20 -15.10
CA VAL A 171 -18.10 4.48 -14.97
C VAL A 171 -19.23 4.57 -15.98
N ALA A 172 -18.99 4.22 -17.25
CA ALA A 172 -20.02 4.23 -18.30
C ALA A 172 -21.19 3.28 -18.00
N LYS A 173 -20.92 2.15 -17.32
CA LYS A 173 -21.93 1.18 -16.87
C LYS A 173 -22.60 1.55 -15.54
N GLY A 174 -22.23 2.68 -14.93
CA GLY A 174 -22.83 3.15 -13.68
C GLY A 174 -22.43 2.36 -12.44
N TYR A 175 -21.21 1.79 -12.42
CA TYR A 175 -20.68 1.14 -11.22
C TYR A 175 -20.63 2.13 -10.05
N ASN A 176 -20.99 1.64 -8.86
CA ASN A 176 -20.81 2.33 -7.57
C ASN A 176 -20.17 1.36 -6.57
N ALA A 177 -19.85 1.81 -5.36
CA ALA A 177 -19.18 0.96 -4.38
C ALA A 177 -19.99 -0.31 -4.10
N THR A 178 -21.29 -0.20 -3.79
CA THR A 178 -22.16 -1.35 -3.52
C THR A 178 -22.15 -2.37 -4.65
N HIS A 179 -22.20 -1.93 -5.91
CA HIS A 179 -22.15 -2.83 -7.06
C HIS A 179 -20.81 -3.57 -7.16
N MET A 180 -19.68 -2.91 -6.89
CA MET A 180 -18.37 -3.56 -6.84
C MET A 180 -18.30 -4.67 -5.77
N PHE A 181 -18.88 -4.43 -4.59
CA PHE A 181 -18.98 -5.46 -3.54
C PHE A 181 -19.91 -6.61 -3.93
N ARG A 182 -21.01 -6.34 -4.64
CA ARG A 182 -21.92 -7.39 -5.13
C ARG A 182 -21.28 -8.25 -6.21
N VAL A 183 -20.50 -7.65 -7.12
CA VAL A 183 -19.70 -8.40 -8.11
C VAL A 183 -18.70 -9.31 -7.39
N ALA A 184 -18.04 -8.82 -6.35
CA ALA A 184 -17.14 -9.65 -5.55
C ALA A 184 -17.88 -10.80 -4.84
N GLU A 185 -19.01 -10.52 -4.16
CA GLU A 185 -19.86 -11.57 -3.54
C GLU A 185 -20.27 -12.66 -4.54
N GLU A 186 -20.65 -12.27 -5.76
CA GLU A 186 -21.01 -13.21 -6.82
C GLU A 186 -19.83 -14.10 -7.21
N PHE A 187 -18.61 -13.54 -7.27
CA PHE A 187 -17.41 -14.34 -7.50
C PHE A 187 -17.23 -15.41 -6.42
N PHE A 188 -17.31 -15.05 -5.13
CA PHE A 188 -17.16 -16.01 -4.02
C PHE A 188 -18.23 -17.11 -4.06
N THR A 189 -19.50 -16.72 -4.21
CA THR A 189 -20.61 -17.67 -4.25
C THR A 189 -20.58 -18.57 -5.49
N SER A 190 -20.00 -18.10 -6.60
CA SER A 190 -19.75 -18.94 -7.79
C SER A 190 -18.85 -20.14 -7.47
N LEU A 191 -17.90 -19.98 -6.54
CA LEU A 191 -17.00 -21.03 -6.06
C LEU A 191 -17.67 -21.95 -5.02
N GLY A 192 -18.93 -21.70 -4.67
CA GLY A 192 -19.62 -22.40 -3.57
C GLY A 192 -19.22 -21.92 -2.18
N LEU A 193 -18.57 -20.76 -2.07
CA LEU A 193 -18.30 -20.09 -0.80
C LEU A 193 -19.57 -19.38 -0.29
N LEU A 194 -19.47 -18.76 0.87
CA LEU A 194 -20.62 -18.22 1.58
C LEU A 194 -21.08 -16.88 0.97
N GLU A 195 -22.37 -16.58 1.11
CA GLU A 195 -22.89 -15.23 0.85
C GLU A 195 -22.53 -14.29 2.01
N MET A 196 -22.40 -12.99 1.74
CA MET A 196 -22.19 -12.03 2.82
C MET A 196 -23.48 -11.93 3.66
N PRO A 197 -23.38 -11.99 4.99
CA PRO A 197 -24.54 -11.94 5.87
C PRO A 197 -25.26 -10.58 5.74
N PRO A 198 -26.58 -10.49 5.99
CA PRO A 198 -27.32 -9.22 5.97
C PRO A 198 -26.68 -8.14 6.86
N GLU A 199 -26.16 -8.53 8.03
CA GLU A 199 -25.52 -7.62 8.97
C GLU A 199 -24.27 -6.94 8.41
N PHE A 200 -23.56 -7.58 7.47
CA PHE A 200 -22.42 -6.98 6.79
C PHE A 200 -22.88 -5.76 5.97
N TRP A 201 -23.93 -5.93 5.17
CA TRP A 201 -24.47 -4.86 4.31
C TRP A 201 -25.04 -3.70 5.12
N ASP A 202 -25.69 -3.99 6.25
CA ASP A 202 -26.31 -2.97 7.10
C ASP A 202 -25.29 -2.07 7.83
N LYS A 203 -24.09 -2.59 8.12
CA LYS A 203 -23.12 -1.94 9.01
C LYS A 203 -21.79 -1.58 8.35
N ALA A 204 -21.53 -2.09 7.16
CA ALA A 204 -20.31 -1.77 6.42
C ALA A 204 -20.25 -0.28 6.03
N MET A 205 -19.04 0.29 6.13
CA MET A 205 -18.74 1.59 5.55
C MET A 205 -18.04 1.34 4.21
N LEU A 206 -18.84 1.23 3.15
CA LEU A 206 -18.37 0.97 1.77
C LEU A 206 -17.89 2.25 1.07
N GLU A 207 -18.33 3.41 1.54
CA GLU A 207 -18.00 4.72 1.01
C GLU A 207 -17.67 5.67 2.15
N LYS A 208 -16.94 6.73 1.81
CA LYS A 208 -16.66 7.79 2.79
C LYS A 208 -17.94 8.56 3.11
N PRO A 209 -18.28 8.76 4.40
CA PRO A 209 -19.41 9.59 4.80
C PRO A 209 -19.28 11.02 4.27
N THR A 210 -20.38 11.57 3.75
CA THR A 210 -20.46 12.94 3.21
C THR A 210 -20.92 13.97 4.24
N ASP A 211 -21.18 13.55 5.47
CA ASP A 211 -21.66 14.37 6.58
C ASP A 211 -20.55 15.13 7.35
N GLY A 212 -19.35 15.16 6.78
CA GLY A 212 -18.21 15.89 7.34
C GLY A 212 -17.51 15.18 8.50
N ARG A 213 -17.87 13.92 8.81
CA ARG A 213 -17.11 13.10 9.77
C ARG A 213 -15.73 12.75 9.23
N ASP A 214 -14.76 12.78 10.12
CA ASP A 214 -13.43 12.26 9.87
C ASP A 214 -13.40 10.75 10.11
N VAL A 215 -12.91 9.99 9.13
CA VAL A 215 -12.79 8.53 9.19
C VAL A 215 -11.42 8.08 8.73
N VAL A 216 -10.95 6.96 9.28
CA VAL A 216 -9.75 6.29 8.75
C VAL A 216 -10.15 5.57 7.47
N CYS A 217 -9.61 5.99 6.32
CA CYS A 217 -9.99 5.40 5.02
C CYS A 217 -9.24 4.14 4.61
N HIS A 218 -8.16 3.77 5.31
CA HIS A 218 -7.41 2.55 4.99
C HIS A 218 -8.30 1.32 5.14
N ALA A 219 -8.44 0.55 4.06
CA ALA A 219 -9.28 -0.66 4.03
C ALA A 219 -8.90 -1.60 5.17
N SER A 220 -9.93 -2.13 5.85
CA SER A 220 -9.77 -2.99 7.02
C SER A 220 -11.11 -3.61 7.39
N ILE A 221 -11.03 -4.79 8.01
CA ILE A 221 -12.18 -5.53 8.52
C ILE A 221 -12.12 -5.63 10.04
N PHE A 222 -13.29 -5.47 10.66
CA PHE A 222 -13.43 -5.49 12.10
C PHE A 222 -14.28 -6.68 12.55
N LEU A 223 -13.75 -7.41 13.53
CA LEU A 223 -14.52 -8.36 14.33
C LEU A 223 -15.03 -7.64 15.57
N ASN A 224 -16.32 -7.32 15.61
CA ASN A 224 -16.92 -6.83 16.85
C ASN A 224 -17.22 -8.00 17.79
N ASN A 225 -16.68 -7.92 19.00
CA ASN A 225 -17.08 -8.75 20.14
C ASN A 225 -16.70 -10.23 20.05
N ILE A 226 -15.41 -10.49 20.27
CA ILE A 226 -14.78 -11.82 20.36
C ILE A 226 -15.56 -12.82 21.25
N ALA A 227 -16.22 -12.33 22.31
CA ALA A 227 -16.93 -13.16 23.28
C ALA A 227 -18.29 -13.72 22.82
N LYS A 228 -18.89 -13.20 21.72
CA LYS A 228 -20.26 -13.57 21.30
C LYS A 228 -20.37 -14.23 19.92
N CYS A 229 -19.25 -14.66 19.31
CA CYS A 229 -19.28 -15.31 18.01
C CYS A 229 -20.03 -14.50 16.93
N VAL A 230 -19.78 -13.19 16.87
CA VAL A 230 -20.36 -12.39 15.78
C VAL A 230 -19.41 -12.45 14.59
N ILE A 231 -20.00 -12.81 13.46
CA ILE A 231 -19.47 -12.74 12.10
C ILE A 231 -18.81 -11.36 11.88
N PRO A 232 -17.70 -11.22 11.09
CA PRO A 232 -17.23 -9.90 10.64
C PRO A 232 -18.40 -9.09 10.09
N ASP A 233 -18.85 -8.10 10.86
CA ASP A 233 -20.05 -7.35 10.53
C ASP A 233 -19.73 -6.04 9.80
N ARG A 234 -18.44 -5.73 9.59
CA ARG A 234 -18.01 -4.44 9.00
C ARG A 234 -16.72 -4.57 8.20
N ILE A 235 -16.79 -4.18 6.93
CA ILE A 235 -15.65 -3.60 6.21
C ILE A 235 -15.69 -2.07 6.36
N LYS A 236 -14.51 -1.45 6.40
CA LYS A 236 -14.36 0.00 6.39
C LYS A 236 -13.40 0.42 5.27
N GLN A 237 -13.95 0.80 4.13
CA GLN A 237 -13.22 1.22 2.93
C GLN A 237 -13.84 2.50 2.35
N CYS A 238 -13.02 3.47 1.98
CA CYS A 238 -13.46 4.64 1.23
C CYS A 238 -13.38 4.33 -0.27
N THR A 239 -14.26 3.45 -0.75
CA THR A 239 -14.17 2.91 -2.11
C THR A 239 -14.44 3.98 -3.16
N THR A 240 -13.57 4.04 -4.17
CA THR A 240 -13.76 4.84 -5.38
C THR A 240 -13.93 3.92 -6.58
N VAL A 241 -14.61 4.38 -7.63
CA VAL A 241 -14.91 3.55 -8.82
C VAL A 241 -13.68 3.50 -9.72
N THR A 242 -12.76 2.59 -9.42
CA THR A 242 -11.56 2.30 -10.21
C THR A 242 -11.31 0.80 -10.28
N MET A 243 -10.54 0.35 -11.27
CA MET A 243 -10.13 -1.05 -11.39
C MET A 243 -9.30 -1.51 -10.17
N GLU A 244 -8.40 -0.66 -9.67
CA GLU A 244 -7.61 -0.95 -8.46
C GLU A 244 -8.50 -1.18 -7.24
N GLN A 245 -9.54 -0.35 -7.07
CA GLN A 245 -10.47 -0.52 -5.97
C GLN A 245 -11.36 -1.75 -6.16
N LEU A 246 -11.70 -2.16 -7.38
CA LEU A 246 -12.40 -3.42 -7.63
C LEU A 246 -11.58 -4.62 -7.11
N PHE A 247 -10.28 -4.63 -7.35
CA PHE A 247 -9.39 -5.68 -6.84
C PHE A 247 -9.23 -5.61 -5.33
N THR A 248 -9.14 -4.40 -4.78
CA THR A 248 -9.11 -4.18 -3.33
C THR A 248 -10.38 -4.71 -2.66
N VAL A 249 -11.55 -4.50 -3.26
CA VAL A 249 -12.82 -5.04 -2.75
C VAL A 249 -12.80 -6.57 -2.68
N HIS A 250 -12.25 -7.25 -3.70
CA HIS A 250 -12.10 -8.72 -3.67
C HIS A 250 -11.11 -9.18 -2.59
N HIS A 251 -9.99 -8.47 -2.43
CA HIS A 251 -9.01 -8.73 -1.38
C HIS A 251 -9.67 -8.69 0.01
N GLU A 252 -10.36 -7.60 0.32
CA GLU A 252 -10.99 -7.42 1.62
C GLU A 252 -12.13 -8.43 1.83
N MET A 253 -12.98 -8.66 0.82
CA MET A 253 -14.03 -9.68 0.94
C MET A 253 -13.47 -11.09 1.14
N GLY A 254 -12.24 -11.37 0.69
CA GLY A 254 -11.55 -12.63 0.98
C GLY A 254 -11.21 -12.80 2.45
N HIS A 255 -10.89 -11.72 3.16
CA HIS A 255 -10.77 -11.77 4.62
C HIS A 255 -12.14 -12.07 5.26
N VAL A 256 -13.23 -11.44 4.81
CA VAL A 256 -14.59 -11.68 5.31
C VAL A 256 -14.96 -13.16 5.16
N GLU A 257 -14.73 -13.73 3.98
CA GLU A 257 -14.90 -15.16 3.75
C GLU A 257 -14.07 -16.00 4.70
N TYR A 258 -12.78 -15.67 4.88
CA TYR A 258 -11.94 -16.46 5.75
C TYR A 258 -12.46 -16.46 7.21
N TYR A 259 -12.92 -15.30 7.69
CA TYR A 259 -13.59 -15.21 8.98
C TYR A 259 -14.87 -16.06 9.08
N LEU A 260 -15.69 -16.07 8.02
CA LEU A 260 -16.90 -16.88 7.96
C LEU A 260 -16.59 -18.38 8.03
N GLN A 261 -15.52 -18.83 7.36
CA GLN A 261 -15.13 -20.24 7.30
C GLN A 261 -14.65 -20.80 8.65
N TYR A 262 -13.90 -20.03 9.44
CA TYR A 262 -13.43 -20.49 10.76
C TYR A 262 -14.28 -19.97 11.93
N LYS A 263 -15.46 -19.39 11.69
CA LYS A 263 -16.29 -18.75 12.73
C LYS A 263 -16.68 -19.69 13.88
N GLU A 264 -16.72 -21.00 13.66
CA GLU A 264 -17.06 -22.00 14.68
C GLU A 264 -15.84 -22.46 15.51
N GLN A 265 -14.61 -22.11 15.11
CA GLN A 265 -13.41 -22.46 15.87
C GLN A 265 -13.38 -21.73 17.24
N PRO A 266 -12.66 -22.25 18.25
CA PRO A 266 -12.37 -21.49 19.46
C PRO A 266 -11.70 -20.16 19.10
N VAL A 267 -12.03 -19.10 19.86
CA VAL A 267 -11.56 -17.73 19.61
C VAL A 267 -10.05 -17.64 19.33
N SER A 268 -9.23 -18.38 20.08
CA SER A 268 -7.77 -18.39 19.92
C SER A 268 -7.29 -18.92 18.57
N PHE A 269 -8.12 -19.66 17.84
CA PHE A 269 -7.85 -20.24 16.52
C PHE A 269 -8.59 -19.54 15.37
N ARG A 270 -9.31 -18.43 15.65
CA ARG A 270 -10.00 -17.61 14.64
C ARG A 270 -9.06 -16.61 13.97
N ARG A 271 -8.01 -17.14 13.36
CA ARG A 271 -7.01 -16.42 12.58
C ARG A 271 -6.58 -17.30 11.41
N GLY A 272 -5.92 -16.71 10.40
CA GLY A 272 -5.28 -17.49 9.34
C GLY A 272 -4.18 -18.41 9.90
N ALA A 273 -3.85 -19.48 9.19
CA ALA A 273 -2.84 -20.45 9.62
C ALA A 273 -1.50 -19.79 10.00
N ASN A 274 -1.11 -18.78 9.22
CA ASN A 274 -0.22 -17.71 9.66
C ASN A 274 -0.75 -16.37 9.11
N PRO A 275 -0.19 -15.20 9.50
CA PRO A 275 -0.68 -13.91 9.02
C PRO A 275 -0.68 -13.74 7.50
N GLY A 276 0.26 -14.38 6.79
CA GLY A 276 0.36 -14.29 5.33
C GLY A 276 -0.72 -15.09 4.58
N PHE A 277 -1.23 -16.18 5.17
CA PHE A 277 -2.41 -16.89 4.61
C PHE A 277 -3.63 -15.98 4.54
N HIS A 278 -3.83 -15.17 5.57
CA HIS A 278 -5.02 -14.32 5.67
C HIS A 278 -5.06 -13.28 4.55
N GLU A 279 -3.91 -12.71 4.23
CA GLU A 279 -3.69 -11.78 3.11
C GLU A 279 -3.76 -12.50 1.74
N ALA A 280 -3.22 -13.72 1.65
CA ALA A 280 -3.14 -14.45 0.39
C ALA A 280 -4.52 -14.88 -0.14
N VAL A 281 -5.43 -15.30 0.75
CA VAL A 281 -6.76 -15.78 0.33
C VAL A 281 -7.52 -14.71 -0.46
N GLY A 282 -7.52 -13.46 0.01
CA GLY A 282 -8.16 -12.36 -0.74
C GLY A 282 -7.47 -12.06 -2.06
N ASP A 283 -6.14 -12.06 -2.07
CA ASP A 283 -5.37 -11.77 -3.27
C ASP A 283 -5.51 -12.84 -4.36
N VAL A 284 -5.65 -14.13 -4.01
CA VAL A 284 -5.80 -15.23 -4.97
C VAL A 284 -7.00 -15.03 -5.89
N LEU A 285 -8.11 -14.56 -5.35
CA LEU A 285 -9.31 -14.30 -6.14
C LEU A 285 -9.12 -13.08 -7.02
N SER A 286 -8.46 -12.04 -6.50
CA SER A 286 -8.12 -10.85 -7.29
C SER A 286 -7.30 -11.19 -8.55
N LEU A 287 -6.44 -12.22 -8.50
CA LEU A 287 -5.67 -12.69 -9.67
C LEU A 287 -6.56 -13.25 -10.79
N SER A 288 -7.65 -13.94 -10.45
CA SER A 288 -8.59 -14.46 -11.44
C SER A 288 -9.46 -13.35 -12.00
N VAL A 289 -9.94 -12.47 -11.12
CA VAL A 289 -10.77 -11.30 -11.46
C VAL A 289 -10.04 -10.32 -12.37
N SER A 290 -8.72 -10.17 -12.18
CA SER A 290 -7.92 -9.25 -12.99
C SER A 290 -7.65 -9.74 -14.41
N THR A 291 -7.93 -11.01 -14.71
CA THR A 291 -7.67 -11.55 -16.05
C THR A 291 -8.57 -10.89 -17.10
N PRO A 292 -8.05 -10.64 -18.33
CA PRO A 292 -8.89 -10.17 -19.43
C PRO A 292 -10.10 -11.08 -19.69
N LYS A 293 -9.92 -12.41 -19.54
CA LYS A 293 -10.99 -13.41 -19.65
C LYS A 293 -12.13 -13.14 -18.68
N HIS A 294 -11.82 -12.89 -17.42
CA HIS A 294 -12.83 -12.61 -16.40
C HIS A 294 -13.51 -11.26 -16.65
N LEU A 295 -12.72 -10.20 -16.90
CA LEU A 295 -13.24 -8.86 -17.19
C LEU A 295 -14.19 -8.86 -18.40
N HIS A 296 -13.91 -9.68 -19.42
CA HIS A 296 -14.82 -9.89 -20.55
C HIS A 296 -16.11 -10.63 -20.12
N THR A 297 -15.99 -11.65 -19.29
CA THR A 297 -17.13 -12.43 -18.77
C THR A 297 -18.11 -11.57 -17.98
N ILE A 298 -17.62 -10.64 -17.17
CA ILE A 298 -18.46 -9.68 -16.42
C ILE A 298 -18.82 -8.42 -17.25
N GLY A 299 -18.47 -8.40 -18.54
CA GLY A 299 -18.84 -7.35 -19.47
C GLY A 299 -18.12 -6.01 -19.27
N LEU A 300 -16.95 -6.00 -18.62
CA LEU A 300 -16.09 -4.82 -18.47
C LEU A 300 -15.06 -4.68 -19.60
N LEU A 301 -14.81 -5.75 -20.35
CA LEU A 301 -13.93 -5.76 -21.53
C LEU A 301 -14.69 -6.30 -22.75
N GLU A 302 -14.64 -5.60 -23.89
CA GLU A 302 -15.43 -5.98 -25.08
C GLU A 302 -14.78 -7.06 -25.93
N GLN A 303 -13.44 -7.09 -26.02
CA GLN A 303 -12.70 -7.99 -26.89
C GLN A 303 -11.56 -8.69 -26.14
N LEU A 304 -11.40 -9.98 -26.40
CA LEU A 304 -10.25 -10.77 -25.97
C LEU A 304 -9.25 -10.85 -27.12
N THR A 305 -8.03 -10.35 -26.91
CA THR A 305 -6.94 -10.45 -27.89
C THR A 305 -5.71 -11.05 -27.22
N ASP A 306 -5.12 -12.09 -27.82
CA ASP A 306 -3.90 -12.72 -27.27
C ASP A 306 -2.71 -11.74 -27.22
N ASP A 307 -2.66 -10.77 -28.12
CA ASP A 307 -1.62 -9.72 -28.12
C ASP A 307 -1.66 -8.78 -26.90
N SER A 308 -2.69 -8.88 -26.05
CA SER A 308 -2.82 -8.08 -24.82
C SER A 308 -2.13 -8.69 -23.59
N ASP A 309 -1.58 -9.90 -23.70
CA ASP A 309 -1.00 -10.63 -22.57
C ASP A 309 0.19 -9.89 -21.94
N ILE A 310 1.10 -9.33 -22.75
CA ILE A 310 2.26 -8.58 -22.24
C ILE A 310 1.82 -7.26 -21.60
N ASN A 311 0.82 -6.59 -22.18
CA ASN A 311 0.22 -5.38 -21.59
C ASN A 311 -0.37 -5.70 -20.20
N TYR A 312 -1.16 -6.76 -20.09
CA TYR A 312 -1.73 -7.24 -18.84
C TYR A 312 -0.65 -7.63 -17.82
N LEU A 313 0.28 -8.49 -18.21
CA LEU A 313 1.34 -8.99 -17.34
C LEU A 313 2.25 -7.88 -16.85
N LEU A 314 2.55 -6.86 -17.67
CA LEU A 314 3.32 -5.70 -17.22
C LEU A 314 2.53 -4.89 -16.20
N LYS A 315 1.23 -4.64 -16.43
CA LYS A 315 0.37 -3.97 -15.44
C LYS A 315 0.37 -4.73 -14.11
N MET A 316 0.23 -6.06 -14.16
CA MET A 316 0.31 -6.92 -12.98
C MET A 316 1.69 -6.90 -12.33
N ALA A 317 2.78 -6.84 -13.11
CA ALA A 317 4.14 -6.80 -12.57
C ALA A 317 4.42 -5.47 -11.84
N LEU A 318 3.92 -4.35 -12.38
CA LEU A 318 3.97 -3.05 -11.71
C LEU A 318 3.21 -3.02 -10.38
N GLU A 319 2.26 -3.92 -10.16
CA GLU A 319 1.57 -4.07 -8.87
C GLU A 319 2.25 -5.10 -7.97
N LYS A 320 2.41 -6.34 -8.46
CA LYS A 320 2.83 -7.49 -7.66
C LYS A 320 4.36 -7.57 -7.49
N ILE A 321 5.11 -7.45 -8.58
CA ILE A 321 6.59 -7.54 -8.54
C ILE A 321 7.21 -6.30 -7.91
N ALA A 322 6.70 -5.11 -8.25
CA ALA A 322 7.19 -3.86 -7.68
C ALA A 322 7.05 -3.77 -6.15
N PHE A 323 6.05 -4.47 -5.60
CA PHE A 323 5.78 -4.49 -4.16
C PHE A 323 6.73 -5.37 -3.37
N LEU A 324 7.22 -6.48 -3.94
CA LEU A 324 7.99 -7.49 -3.20
C LEU A 324 9.19 -6.93 -2.41
N PRO A 325 10.06 -6.07 -2.97
CA PRO A 325 11.15 -5.51 -2.17
C PRO A 325 10.65 -4.57 -1.07
N PHE A 326 9.55 -3.85 -1.29
CA PHE A 326 8.92 -3.03 -0.25
C PHE A 326 8.32 -3.89 0.87
N GLY A 327 7.55 -4.92 0.51
CA GLY A 327 7.00 -5.91 1.43
C GLY A 327 8.07 -6.55 2.32
N TYR A 328 9.26 -6.79 1.76
CA TYR A 328 10.38 -7.39 2.47
C TYR A 328 11.10 -6.39 3.41
N LEU A 329 11.39 -5.18 2.93
CA LEU A 329 12.28 -4.25 3.65
C LEU A 329 11.65 -3.60 4.89
N ILE A 330 10.32 -3.40 4.92
CA ILE A 330 9.64 -2.69 6.02
C ILE A 330 9.94 -3.36 7.36
N ASP A 331 9.68 -4.67 7.45
CA ASP A 331 9.87 -5.40 8.69
C ASP A 331 11.35 -5.72 8.92
N GLN A 332 12.21 -5.81 7.90
CA GLN A 332 13.66 -5.81 8.12
C GLN A 332 14.13 -4.57 8.87
N TRP A 333 13.66 -3.38 8.48
CA TRP A 333 13.94 -2.14 9.19
C TRP A 333 13.42 -2.21 10.62
N ARG A 334 12.16 -2.63 10.83
CA ARG A 334 11.56 -2.72 12.18
C ARG A 334 12.24 -3.75 13.07
N TRP A 335 12.62 -4.92 12.55
CA TRP A 335 13.40 -5.91 13.30
C TRP A 335 14.76 -5.34 13.70
N GLY A 336 15.40 -4.55 12.85
CA GLY A 336 16.60 -3.79 13.19
C GLY A 336 16.36 -2.79 14.34
N VAL A 337 15.22 -2.07 14.31
CA VAL A 337 14.84 -1.14 15.36
C VAL A 337 14.52 -1.84 16.69
N PHE A 338 13.70 -2.89 16.67
CA PHE A 338 13.32 -3.63 17.89
C PHE A 338 14.52 -4.33 18.53
N SER A 339 15.41 -4.91 17.74
CA SER A 339 16.64 -5.54 18.26
C SER A 339 17.71 -4.55 18.71
N GLY A 340 17.51 -3.24 18.48
CA GLY A 340 18.49 -2.20 18.81
C GLY A 340 19.65 -2.06 17.82
N ARG A 341 19.69 -2.89 16.76
CA ARG A 341 20.68 -2.76 15.66
C ARG A 341 20.58 -1.42 14.94
N THR A 342 19.36 -0.89 14.85
CA THR A 342 19.06 0.42 14.26
C THR A 342 18.63 1.37 15.37
N PRO A 343 19.56 2.13 15.98
CA PRO A 343 19.23 3.08 17.04
C PRO A 343 18.52 4.34 16.48
N PRO A 344 17.85 5.15 17.32
CA PRO A 344 17.10 6.34 16.89
C PRO A 344 17.89 7.35 16.04
N GLU A 345 19.20 7.45 16.24
CA GLU A 345 20.12 8.31 15.49
C GLU A 345 20.39 7.81 14.07
N ARG A 346 19.88 6.63 13.71
CA ARG A 346 20.03 6.00 12.39
C ARG A 346 18.72 5.52 11.79
N TYR A 347 17.58 5.88 12.38
CA TYR A 347 16.27 5.46 11.89
C TYR A 347 16.10 5.81 10.41
N ASN A 348 16.40 7.05 10.03
CA ASN A 348 16.12 7.51 8.68
C ASN A 348 17.22 7.09 7.68
N ALA A 349 18.47 7.10 8.11
CA ALA A 349 19.61 6.64 7.31
C ALA A 349 19.47 5.15 6.95
N GLU A 350 19.14 4.30 7.92
CA GLU A 350 18.94 2.87 7.68
C GLU A 350 17.69 2.60 6.83
N TRP A 351 16.61 3.35 7.05
CA TRP A 351 15.43 3.29 6.21
C TRP A 351 15.78 3.54 4.74
N TRP A 352 16.49 4.63 4.44
CA TRP A 352 16.89 4.93 3.06
C TRP A 352 17.94 3.98 2.51
N HIS A 353 18.84 3.46 3.35
CA HIS A 353 19.76 2.40 2.93
C HIS A 353 18.99 1.17 2.43
N LEU A 354 17.99 0.70 3.19
CA LEU A 354 17.18 -0.46 2.81
C LEU A 354 16.30 -0.17 1.59
N ARG A 355 15.71 1.03 1.50
CA ARG A 355 14.92 1.47 0.34
C ARG A 355 15.77 1.48 -0.93
N THR A 356 16.99 2.01 -0.88
CA THR A 356 17.91 1.95 -2.03
C THR A 356 18.38 0.52 -2.28
N LYS A 357 18.76 -0.25 -1.26
CA LYS A 357 19.27 -1.62 -1.39
C LYS A 357 18.28 -2.59 -2.02
N TYR A 358 17.02 -2.54 -1.62
CA TYR A 358 16.03 -3.51 -2.06
C TYR A 358 15.16 -2.99 -3.22
N GLN A 359 14.76 -1.72 -3.19
CA GLN A 359 13.91 -1.16 -4.26
C GLN A 359 14.70 -0.39 -5.32
N GLY A 360 15.94 0.02 -5.08
CA GLY A 360 16.65 0.86 -6.03
C GLY A 360 15.98 2.21 -6.22
N ILE A 361 15.50 2.81 -5.13
CA ILE A 361 14.89 4.14 -5.13
C ILE A 361 15.61 5.07 -4.16
N CYS A 362 15.62 6.36 -4.47
CA CYS A 362 16.26 7.39 -3.65
C CYS A 362 15.27 8.47 -3.22
N PRO A 363 15.55 9.15 -2.09
CA PRO A 363 14.74 10.29 -1.70
C PRO A 363 14.95 11.42 -2.72
N PRO A 364 13.88 12.10 -3.17
CA PRO A 364 14.00 13.15 -4.17
C PRO A 364 14.54 14.47 -3.62
N THR A 365 14.65 14.58 -2.31
CA THR A 365 15.26 15.68 -1.57
C THR A 365 16.14 15.12 -0.47
N ARG A 366 17.20 15.83 -0.10
CA ARG A 366 18.07 15.44 1.01
C ARG A 366 17.26 15.21 2.28
N ARG A 367 17.43 14.05 2.89
CA ARG A 367 16.87 13.70 4.19
C ARG A 367 17.98 13.69 5.24
N SER A 368 17.59 13.95 6.47
CA SER A 368 18.44 13.93 7.67
C SER A 368 17.74 13.10 8.74
N GLU A 369 18.39 12.90 9.87
CA GLU A 369 17.74 12.28 11.04
C GLU A 369 16.70 13.19 11.68
N GLU A 370 16.58 14.47 11.35
CA GLU A 370 15.41 15.26 11.80
C GLU A 370 14.09 14.71 11.23
N HIS A 371 14.19 13.93 10.15
CA HIS A 371 13.07 13.29 9.50
C HIS A 371 12.87 11.86 10.00
N PHE A 372 11.64 11.36 9.86
CA PHE A 372 11.28 9.98 10.18
C PHE A 372 10.36 9.44 9.09
N ASP A 373 10.95 9.12 7.93
CA ASP A 373 10.20 8.77 6.72
C ASP A 373 9.46 7.44 6.85
N ALA A 374 9.98 6.50 7.63
CA ALA A 374 9.26 5.28 8.00
C ALA A 374 7.92 5.59 8.68
N GLY A 375 7.88 6.59 9.57
CA GLY A 375 6.65 7.02 10.26
C GLY A 375 5.56 7.55 9.32
N ALA A 376 5.91 7.92 8.08
CA ALA A 376 4.95 8.36 7.08
C ALA A 376 4.18 7.21 6.40
N LYS A 377 4.49 5.94 6.72
CA LYS A 377 3.75 4.76 6.24
C LYS A 377 2.86 4.23 7.36
N TYR A 378 1.54 4.18 7.11
CA TYR A 378 0.48 3.81 8.07
C TYR A 378 0.84 2.66 9.04
N HIS A 379 1.38 1.55 8.53
CA HIS A 379 1.69 0.35 9.31
C HIS A 379 2.74 0.56 10.40
N ILE A 380 3.60 1.58 10.28
CA ILE A 380 4.62 1.92 11.28
C ILE A 380 3.98 2.52 12.54
N PRO A 381 3.29 3.68 12.51
CA PRO A 381 2.57 4.20 13.68
C PRO A 381 1.34 3.36 14.06
N GLY A 382 0.71 2.67 13.10
CA GLY A 382 -0.40 1.75 13.35
C GLY A 382 0.02 0.40 13.94
N ASN A 383 1.32 0.21 14.22
CA ASN A 383 1.94 -1.00 14.76
C ASN A 383 1.43 -2.31 14.13
N THR A 384 1.30 -2.35 12.81
CA THR A 384 0.81 -3.53 12.08
C THR A 384 1.98 -4.24 11.40
N PRO A 385 2.31 -5.50 11.74
CA PRO A 385 3.41 -6.26 11.12
C PRO A 385 3.26 -6.37 9.60
N TYR A 386 4.35 -6.18 8.86
CA TYR A 386 4.32 -6.00 7.41
C TYR A 386 4.75 -7.23 6.61
N ILE A 387 5.53 -8.14 7.20
CA ILE A 387 6.07 -9.32 6.49
C ILE A 387 4.95 -10.26 5.99
N ARG A 388 3.75 -10.16 6.57
CA ARG A 388 2.52 -10.82 6.09
C ARG A 388 2.26 -10.57 4.60
N TYR A 389 2.54 -9.36 4.11
CA TYR A 389 2.28 -9.01 2.71
C TYR A 389 3.32 -9.62 1.76
N PHE A 390 4.58 -9.70 2.18
CA PHE A 390 5.59 -10.43 1.39
C PHE A 390 5.22 -11.90 1.27
N VAL A 391 4.88 -12.54 2.40
CA VAL A 391 4.43 -13.94 2.43
C VAL A 391 3.17 -14.13 1.57
N SER A 392 2.21 -13.21 1.67
CA SER A 392 1.00 -13.21 0.83
C SER A 392 1.32 -13.25 -0.65
N PHE A 393 2.26 -12.42 -1.09
CA PHE A 393 2.62 -12.28 -2.50
C PHE A 393 3.34 -13.51 -3.04
N ILE A 394 3.89 -14.37 -2.17
CA ILE A 394 4.39 -15.70 -2.58
C ILE A 394 3.26 -16.72 -2.60
N LEU A 395 2.56 -16.86 -1.47
CA LEU A 395 1.53 -17.87 -1.27
C LEU A 395 0.37 -17.74 -2.26
N GLN A 396 -0.02 -16.52 -2.62
CA GLN A 396 -1.15 -16.31 -3.54
C GLN A 396 -0.92 -16.97 -4.90
N PHE A 397 0.31 -17.02 -5.42
CA PHE A 397 0.59 -17.71 -6.69
C PHE A 397 0.66 -19.22 -6.52
N GLN A 398 1.11 -19.73 -5.36
CA GLN A 398 1.06 -21.16 -5.06
C GLN A 398 -0.40 -21.66 -4.95
N PHE A 399 -1.25 -20.92 -4.25
CA PHE A 399 -2.69 -21.19 -4.17
C PHE A 399 -3.35 -21.07 -5.53
N HIS A 400 -3.08 -20.00 -6.28
CA HIS A 400 -3.64 -19.79 -7.61
C HIS A 400 -3.28 -20.96 -8.53
N GLN A 401 -2.01 -21.37 -8.59
CA GLN A 401 -1.59 -22.53 -9.39
C GLN A 401 -2.37 -23.80 -9.04
N LYS A 402 -2.54 -24.11 -7.75
CA LYS A 402 -3.25 -25.30 -7.31
C LYS A 402 -4.74 -25.25 -7.63
N LEU A 403 -5.38 -24.10 -7.42
CA LEU A 403 -6.80 -23.90 -7.73
C LEU A 403 -7.05 -23.97 -9.24
N CYS A 404 -6.14 -23.44 -10.05
CA CYS A 404 -6.19 -23.55 -11.50
C CYS A 404 -6.08 -25.00 -11.98
N GLN A 405 -5.20 -25.80 -11.36
CA GLN A 405 -5.10 -27.23 -11.64
C GLN A 405 -6.39 -27.96 -11.27
N ALA A 406 -6.98 -27.65 -10.10
CA ALA A 406 -8.25 -28.23 -9.67
C ALA A 406 -9.38 -27.88 -10.66
N ALA A 407 -9.47 -26.62 -11.06
CA ALA A 407 -10.43 -26.12 -12.06
C ALA A 407 -10.22 -26.67 -13.49
N GLY A 408 -9.24 -27.56 -13.70
CA GLY A 408 -8.94 -28.15 -15.01
C GLY A 408 -8.38 -27.16 -16.03
N HIS A 409 -7.80 -26.04 -15.59
CA HIS A 409 -7.21 -25.05 -16.48
C HIS A 409 -6.01 -25.65 -17.24
N THR A 410 -5.97 -25.39 -18.55
CA THR A 410 -4.85 -25.76 -19.41
C THR A 410 -4.28 -24.50 -20.08
N GLY A 411 -2.96 -24.45 -20.24
CA GLY A 411 -2.26 -23.29 -20.80
C GLY A 411 -1.59 -22.40 -19.75
N PRO A 412 -1.21 -21.16 -20.12
CA PRO A 412 -0.45 -20.27 -19.25
C PRO A 412 -1.20 -19.94 -17.95
N LEU A 413 -0.46 -19.93 -16.83
CA LEU A 413 -1.06 -19.72 -15.51
C LEU A 413 -1.76 -18.36 -15.40
N HIS A 414 -1.22 -17.31 -16.01
CA HIS A 414 -1.80 -15.97 -15.97
C HIS A 414 -3.12 -15.79 -16.74
N LYS A 415 -3.54 -16.80 -17.52
CA LYS A 415 -4.85 -16.83 -18.18
C LYS A 415 -5.91 -17.61 -17.39
N CYS A 416 -5.51 -18.20 -16.26
CA CYS A 416 -6.43 -18.96 -15.43
C CYS A 416 -7.47 -18.05 -14.78
N ASP A 417 -8.72 -18.48 -14.84
CA ASP A 417 -9.84 -17.89 -14.12
C ASP A 417 -10.57 -19.03 -13.41
N ILE A 418 -10.57 -19.01 -12.07
CA ILE A 418 -11.19 -20.05 -11.24
C ILE A 418 -12.70 -19.84 -11.06
N TYR A 419 -13.27 -18.76 -11.60
CA TYR A 419 -14.70 -18.45 -11.53
C TYR A 419 -15.57 -19.67 -11.85
N ARG A 420 -16.53 -19.99 -10.97
CA ARG A 420 -17.40 -21.18 -11.01
C ARG A 420 -16.75 -22.56 -10.80
N SER A 421 -15.49 -22.64 -10.34
CA SER A 421 -14.90 -23.90 -9.85
C SER A 421 -15.24 -24.11 -8.36
N ARG A 422 -15.97 -25.18 -8.04
CA ARG A 422 -16.47 -25.47 -6.68
C ARG A 422 -15.52 -26.27 -5.79
N GLU A 423 -14.31 -26.57 -6.26
CA GLU A 423 -13.40 -27.50 -5.58
C GLU A 423 -12.56 -26.86 -4.46
N ALA A 424 -12.84 -25.60 -4.09
CA ALA A 424 -12.06 -24.86 -3.10
C ALA A 424 -12.62 -25.02 -1.67
N GLY A 425 -11.82 -25.57 -0.75
CA GLY A 425 -12.12 -25.66 0.69
C GLY A 425 -11.19 -24.79 1.55
N ALA A 426 -11.59 -24.49 2.79
CA ALA A 426 -10.85 -23.62 3.72
C ALA A 426 -10.49 -24.30 5.05
N ALA A 427 -9.34 -23.92 5.65
CA ALA A 427 -8.90 -24.32 6.99
C ALA A 427 -8.40 -23.10 7.81
N GLY A 428 -8.75 -23.03 9.11
CA GLY A 428 -8.31 -21.98 10.05
C GLY A 428 -6.92 -22.25 10.68
N SER A 429 -6.58 -21.61 11.81
CA SER A 429 -5.27 -21.78 12.47
C SER A 429 -5.20 -22.89 13.52
N SER A 430 -6.04 -23.93 13.42
CA SER A 430 -6.07 -25.05 14.38
C SER A 430 -4.93 -26.06 14.17
N LYS A 431 -4.16 -25.92 13.08
CA LYS A 431 -2.99 -26.74 12.73
C LYS A 431 -1.81 -25.83 12.39
N PRO A 432 -0.55 -26.31 12.51
CA PRO A 432 0.62 -25.61 12.00
C PRO A 432 0.44 -25.24 10.53
N TRP A 433 0.90 -24.05 10.13
CA TRP A 433 0.66 -23.55 8.77
C TRP A 433 1.32 -24.40 7.68
N THR A 434 2.41 -25.09 8.00
CA THR A 434 3.10 -26.02 7.11
C THR A 434 2.24 -27.26 6.82
N GLU A 435 1.51 -27.77 7.81
CA GLU A 435 0.55 -28.87 7.61
C GLU A 435 -0.66 -28.42 6.77
N VAL A 436 -1.18 -27.22 7.04
CA VAL A 436 -2.27 -26.64 6.22
C VAL A 436 -1.82 -26.47 4.77
N LEU A 437 -0.58 -26.01 4.55
CA LEU A 437 0.00 -25.88 3.21
C LEU A 437 0.18 -27.26 2.55
N GLN A 438 0.62 -28.26 3.31
CA GLN A 438 0.80 -29.62 2.81
C GLN A 438 -0.54 -30.24 2.38
N GLU A 439 -1.60 -30.05 3.17
CA GLU A 439 -2.94 -30.52 2.86
C GLU A 439 -3.53 -29.81 1.62
N ALA A 440 -3.35 -28.49 1.53
CA ALA A 440 -3.91 -27.69 0.43
C ALA A 440 -3.13 -27.86 -0.89
N LEU A 441 -1.80 -27.84 -0.83
CA LEU A 441 -0.92 -27.72 -1.99
C LEU A 441 -0.13 -28.99 -2.30
N GLY A 442 0.12 -29.82 -1.29
CA GLY A 442 1.06 -30.94 -1.38
C GLY A 442 2.51 -30.57 -1.05
N THR A 443 2.76 -29.40 -0.47
CA THR A 443 4.08 -28.94 -0.02
C THR A 443 3.98 -28.22 1.33
N ASP A 444 5.00 -28.35 2.16
CA ASP A 444 5.12 -27.69 3.47
C ASP A 444 5.92 -26.38 3.42
N LYS A 445 6.34 -25.95 2.21
CA LYS A 445 7.23 -24.79 2.01
C LYS A 445 6.64 -23.72 1.10
N MET A 446 7.02 -22.48 1.39
CA MET A 446 6.83 -21.36 0.47
C MET A 446 7.76 -21.50 -0.75
N ASP A 447 7.22 -21.26 -1.94
CA ASP A 447 7.91 -21.41 -3.22
C ASP A 447 7.55 -20.25 -4.15
N ALA A 448 8.58 -19.58 -4.69
CA ALA A 448 8.43 -18.47 -5.63
C ALA A 448 8.20 -18.96 -7.07
N SER A 449 8.40 -20.26 -7.36
CA SER A 449 8.32 -20.84 -8.71
C SER A 449 6.98 -20.60 -9.40
N PRO A 450 5.81 -20.72 -8.73
CA PRO A 450 4.51 -20.39 -9.35
C PRO A 450 4.36 -18.91 -9.73
N LEU A 451 4.90 -17.99 -8.91
CA LEU A 451 4.95 -16.56 -9.23
C LEU A 451 5.84 -16.32 -10.45
N MET A 452 7.04 -16.91 -10.48
CA MET A 452 7.96 -16.77 -11.61
C MET A 452 7.35 -17.32 -12.90
N SER A 453 6.66 -18.46 -12.84
CA SER A 453 5.95 -19.04 -13.99
C SER A 453 4.79 -18.16 -14.47
N TYR A 454 4.05 -17.52 -13.56
CA TYR A 454 2.99 -16.57 -13.91
C TYR A 454 3.54 -15.40 -14.75
N PHE A 455 4.68 -14.84 -14.36
CA PHE A 455 5.30 -13.67 -14.99
C PHE A 455 6.35 -14.01 -16.05
N GLU A 456 6.57 -15.28 -16.38
CA GLU A 456 7.61 -15.71 -17.31
C GLU A 456 7.52 -15.00 -18.68
N PRO A 457 6.35 -14.85 -19.33
CA PRO A 457 6.27 -14.17 -20.63
C PRO A 457 6.73 -12.70 -20.59
N VAL A 458 6.32 -11.95 -19.56
CA VAL A 458 6.75 -10.54 -19.42
C VAL A 458 8.20 -10.44 -18.95
N THR A 459 8.70 -11.43 -18.20
CA THR A 459 10.11 -11.50 -17.79
C THR A 459 11.01 -11.60 -19.02
N THR A 460 10.71 -12.54 -19.92
CA THR A 460 11.43 -12.72 -21.19
C THR A 460 11.33 -11.45 -22.04
N TRP A 461 10.13 -10.89 -22.18
CA TRP A 461 9.94 -9.65 -22.93
C TRP A 461 10.75 -8.48 -22.37
N LEU A 462 10.77 -8.28 -21.05
CA LEU A 462 11.54 -7.22 -20.38
C LEU A 462 13.04 -7.39 -20.61
N GLN A 463 13.55 -8.63 -20.53
CA GLN A 463 14.96 -8.93 -20.81
C GLN A 463 15.35 -8.55 -22.24
N GLU A 464 14.51 -8.88 -23.22
CA GLU A 464 14.74 -8.50 -24.61
C GLU A 464 14.72 -6.98 -24.81
N GLN A 465 13.76 -6.26 -24.19
CA GLN A 465 13.71 -4.80 -24.31
C GLN A 465 14.91 -4.13 -23.67
N ASN A 466 15.28 -4.55 -22.46
CA ASN A 466 16.44 -4.03 -21.75
C ASN A 466 17.75 -4.32 -22.51
N ALA A 467 17.87 -5.48 -23.16
CA ALA A 467 19.01 -5.81 -24.00
C ALA A 467 19.07 -4.91 -25.26
N LYS A 468 17.94 -4.62 -25.90
CA LYS A 468 17.86 -3.76 -27.09
C LYS A 468 18.34 -2.33 -26.82
N THR A 469 18.05 -1.78 -25.64
CA THR A 469 18.47 -0.42 -25.27
C THR A 469 19.76 -0.38 -24.45
N GLY A 470 20.36 -1.54 -24.17
CA GLY A 470 21.60 -1.65 -23.39
C GLY A 470 21.44 -1.19 -21.94
N GLU A 471 20.30 -1.47 -21.31
CA GLU A 471 20.07 -1.08 -19.92
C GLU A 471 21.01 -1.80 -18.95
N MET A 472 21.44 -1.06 -17.94
CA MET A 472 22.19 -1.62 -16.82
C MET A 472 21.22 -2.12 -15.76
N LEU A 473 21.20 -3.44 -15.51
CA LEU A 473 20.41 -3.98 -14.40
C LEU A 473 20.99 -3.54 -13.06
N GLY A 474 20.11 -3.26 -12.10
CA GLY A 474 20.48 -2.67 -10.82
C GLY A 474 20.83 -1.18 -10.90
N TRP A 475 21.45 -0.67 -9.84
CA TRP A 475 21.73 0.76 -9.65
C TRP A 475 23.12 0.95 -9.02
N PRO A 476 24.22 0.71 -9.77
CA PRO A 476 25.57 0.83 -9.24
C PRO A 476 25.92 2.24 -8.78
N ASP A 477 25.27 3.28 -9.33
CA ASP A 477 25.35 4.64 -8.81
C ASP A 477 24.47 4.80 -7.56
N PHE A 478 24.71 3.96 -6.55
CA PHE A 478 23.85 3.76 -5.38
C PHE A 478 23.52 5.06 -4.63
N ASN A 479 24.50 5.96 -4.56
CA ASN A 479 24.38 7.23 -3.83
C ASN A 479 23.80 8.38 -4.68
N TRP A 480 23.43 8.13 -5.93
CA TRP A 480 22.89 9.18 -6.79
C TRP A 480 21.51 9.64 -6.28
N VAL A 481 21.33 10.96 -6.25
CA VAL A 481 20.07 11.63 -5.90
C VAL A 481 19.79 12.73 -6.93
N PRO A 482 18.51 13.00 -7.25
CA PRO A 482 18.17 14.01 -8.25
C PRO A 482 18.45 15.43 -7.73
N PRO A 483 18.67 16.40 -8.64
CA PRO A 483 18.80 17.80 -8.27
C PRO A 483 17.45 18.37 -7.80
N VAL A 484 17.51 19.29 -6.84
CA VAL A 484 16.33 20.04 -6.38
C VAL A 484 15.87 20.99 -7.50
N PRO A 485 14.59 20.98 -7.92
CA PRO A 485 14.11 21.86 -8.98
C PRO A 485 14.27 23.36 -8.66
N GLU A 486 14.65 24.16 -9.67
CA GLU A 486 14.67 25.62 -9.59
C GLU A 486 13.28 26.20 -9.34
N GLY A 487 13.19 27.22 -8.49
CA GLY A 487 11.91 27.80 -8.06
C GLY A 487 11.16 26.93 -7.04
N ARG A 488 11.88 26.12 -6.25
CA ARG A 488 11.32 25.49 -5.05
C ARG A 488 10.58 26.59 -4.27
N LEU A 489 9.28 26.39 -4.04
CA LEU A 489 8.49 27.14 -3.07
C LEU A 489 9.03 26.82 -1.68
N LEU A 490 10.25 27.28 -1.39
CA LEU A 490 10.66 27.49 -0.02
C LEU A 490 9.70 28.54 0.49
N ASN A 491 9.01 28.26 1.59
CA ASN A 491 8.39 29.27 2.44
C ASN A 491 9.51 30.20 3.01
N LYS A 492 10.26 30.88 2.15
CA LYS A 492 11.04 32.05 2.51
C LYS A 492 10.03 33.17 2.58
N VAL A 493 9.42 33.31 3.76
CA VAL A 493 8.91 34.60 4.20
C VAL A 493 10.13 35.52 4.29
N VAL A 494 10.51 36.12 3.16
CA VAL A 494 11.44 37.25 3.17
C VAL A 494 10.60 38.44 3.57
N ILE A 495 10.59 38.76 4.86
CA ILE A 495 10.02 40.02 5.33
C ILE A 495 10.94 41.15 4.85
N PHE A 496 10.62 41.71 3.68
CA PHE A 496 11.15 43.02 3.30
C PHE A 496 10.41 44.07 4.15
N VAL A 497 11.00 44.45 5.29
CA VAL A 497 10.53 45.62 6.05
C VAL A 497 11.02 46.88 5.32
N PHE A 498 10.17 47.44 4.46
CA PHE A 498 10.33 48.84 4.05
C PHE A 498 9.75 49.75 5.13
N PHE A 499 10.61 50.40 5.90
CA PHE A 499 10.21 51.52 6.75
C PHE A 499 9.84 52.72 5.87
N THR A 500 8.55 53.03 5.79
CA THR A 500 8.09 54.39 5.45
C THR A 500 7.29 54.94 6.62
N TYR A 501 7.90 55.91 7.30
CA TYR A 501 7.33 56.65 8.42
C TYR A 501 6.27 57.65 7.91
N LYS A 502 5.02 57.52 8.35
CA LYS A 502 4.07 58.65 8.40
C LYS A 502 3.11 58.55 9.60
N LYS A 503 3.62 59.01 10.74
CA LYS A 503 3.01 59.90 11.75
C LYS A 503 1.47 60.05 11.72
N TYR A 504 0.75 59.54 12.73
CA TYR A 504 -0.34 60.27 13.42
C TYR A 504 -0.70 59.66 14.80
N SER A 505 -0.32 60.40 15.85
CA SER A 505 -1.00 60.70 17.13
C SER A 505 -1.81 59.65 17.94
N ARG A 506 -1.20 59.26 19.07
CA ARG A 506 -1.73 59.22 20.47
C ARG A 506 -3.14 58.66 20.75
N ARG A 507 -3.18 57.52 21.45
CA ARG A 507 -3.86 57.35 22.75
C ARG A 507 -3.27 56.16 23.51
N PHE A 508 -2.75 56.43 24.71
CA PHE A 508 -2.32 55.42 25.68
C PHE A 508 -3.57 54.81 26.34
N ILE A 509 -3.72 53.49 26.28
CA ILE A 509 -4.57 52.71 27.17
C ILE A 509 -3.74 51.54 27.70
N THR A 510 -3.77 51.40 29.02
CA THR A 510 -3.03 50.47 29.88
C THR A 510 -3.32 49.00 29.56
N LEU A 511 -2.26 48.21 29.39
CA LEU A 511 -2.30 46.74 29.24
C LEU A 511 -2.51 46.07 30.61
N ARG A 512 -3.64 45.38 30.80
CA ARG A 512 -3.76 44.28 31.79
C ARG A 512 -3.61 42.94 31.07
N HIS A 513 -2.73 42.10 31.60
CA HIS A 513 -2.48 40.73 31.17
C HIS A 513 -3.79 39.90 31.07
N LYS A 514 -3.99 39.27 29.91
CA LYS A 514 -4.82 38.07 29.72
C LYS A 514 -4.01 37.05 28.91
N PRO A 515 -4.14 35.74 29.18
CA PRO A 515 -3.35 34.68 28.53
C PRO A 515 -3.78 34.49 27.07
N PRO A 516 -2.91 33.93 26.20
CA PRO A 516 -3.16 33.88 24.76
C PRO A 516 -4.30 32.90 24.43
N GLY A 517 -5.41 33.46 23.97
CA GLY A 517 -6.45 32.72 23.25
C GLY A 517 -6.01 32.45 21.81
N TYR A 518 -6.33 31.24 21.34
CA TYR A 518 -6.14 30.79 19.97
C TYR A 518 -6.82 31.74 18.97
N LEU A 519 -6.03 32.47 18.19
CA LEU A 519 -6.49 33.20 17.01
C LEU A 519 -6.37 32.29 15.78
N LYS A 520 -7.52 31.75 15.35
CA LYS A 520 -7.72 31.18 14.01
C LYS A 520 -7.65 32.31 12.98
N LEU A 521 -6.65 32.29 12.11
CA LEU A 521 -6.67 33.04 10.85
C LEU A 521 -6.91 32.03 9.70
N CYS A 522 -8.18 31.78 9.40
CA CYS A 522 -8.59 31.19 8.13
C CYS A 522 -8.94 32.35 7.19
N SER A 523 -8.17 32.54 6.12
CA SER A 523 -8.54 33.43 5.03
C SER A 523 -9.76 32.84 4.32
N LYS A 524 -10.93 33.48 4.46
CA LYS A 524 -12.04 33.38 3.52
C LYS A 524 -11.90 34.57 2.59
N ASP A 525 -11.53 34.34 1.34
CA ASP A 525 -11.99 35.12 0.19
C ASP A 525 -11.46 34.47 -1.10
N GLU A 526 -12.22 33.53 -1.65
CA GLU A 526 -12.27 33.29 -3.09
C GLU A 526 -13.61 33.82 -3.58
N ARG A 527 -13.63 35.09 -4.01
CA ARG A 527 -14.66 35.56 -4.94
C ARG A 527 -14.13 35.41 -6.35
N SER A 528 -14.78 34.49 -7.06
CA SER A 528 -15.02 34.48 -8.49
C SER A 528 -14.73 35.80 -9.22
N PHE A 529 -13.74 35.79 -10.10
CA PHE A 529 -13.66 36.72 -11.23
C PHE A 529 -14.16 36.00 -12.48
N TYR A 530 -15.47 36.10 -12.73
CA TYR A 530 -16.02 36.07 -14.09
C TYR A 530 -16.08 37.51 -14.58
N GLY A 531 -15.54 37.76 -15.76
CA GLY A 531 -15.48 39.09 -16.36
C GLY A 531 -16.83 39.62 -16.79
N PHE A 532 -16.98 40.95 -16.72
CA PHE A 532 -17.74 41.77 -17.66
C PHE A 532 -17.10 43.17 -17.67
N GLY A 533 -16.93 43.71 -18.88
CA GLY A 533 -16.18 44.94 -19.11
C GLY A 533 -16.97 46.23 -18.91
N THR A 534 -16.48 47.25 -19.64
CA THR A 534 -17.01 48.60 -19.89
C THR A 534 -16.73 49.71 -18.85
N THR A 535 -15.73 50.53 -19.22
CA THR A 535 -15.79 51.99 -19.43
C THR A 535 -15.83 53.01 -18.28
N TRP A 536 -14.77 53.86 -18.31
CA TRP A 536 -14.67 55.31 -18.06
C TRP A 536 -14.55 55.85 -16.62
N GLY A 537 -13.59 56.79 -16.48
CA GLY A 537 -13.36 57.66 -15.32
C GLY A 537 -11.89 57.93 -15.08
#